data_AF-A0A0P7X5V8-F1
#
_entry.id   AF-A0A0P7X5V8-F1
#
_cell.length_a   1.000
_cell.length_b   1.000
_cell.length_c   1.000
_cell.angle_alpha   90.00
_cell.angle_beta   90.00
_cell.angle_gamma   90.00
#
_symmetry.space_group_name_H-M   'P 1'
#
loop_
_entity.id
_entity.type
_entity.pdbx_description
1 polymer ?
#
loop_
_entity_poly.entity_id
_entity_poly.type
_entity_poly.pdbx_seq_one_letter_code
_entity_poly.pdbx_strand_id
1 'polypeptide(L)'
;MEEMTLGTILAVFEEMFGAGLFWAMVVVAAVITVGYIYVLIRDREMSMRKFLLAQLSMPIGGIAAVWFVLWVTRSGLQHMGGPIDALLILAIFGAGAVGFAILVYVAQSLVRGKKVES
;
A
#
# COMPACT_ATOMS: atom_id res chain seq x y z
N MET A 1 -33.63 0.30 -9.53
CA MET A 1 -32.32 0.43 -8.86
C MET A 1 -31.29 0.46 -9.97
N GLU A 2 -30.41 1.47 -10.04
CA GLU A 2 -29.27 1.41 -10.97
C GLU A 2 -28.51 0.12 -10.71
N GLU A 3 -28.19 -0.63 -11.76
CA GLU A 3 -27.32 -1.78 -11.64
C GLU A 3 -25.97 -1.28 -11.15
N MET A 4 -25.49 -1.78 -10.01
CA MET A 4 -24.14 -1.52 -9.53
C MET A 4 -23.15 -2.24 -10.45
N THR A 5 -22.97 -1.70 -11.65
CA THR A 5 -21.98 -2.18 -12.59
C THR A 5 -20.59 -1.85 -12.05
N LEU A 6 -19.59 -2.65 -12.42
CA LEU A 6 -18.19 -2.35 -12.08
C LEU A 6 -17.78 -0.97 -12.60
N GLY A 7 -18.34 -0.54 -13.74
CA GLY A 7 -18.13 0.79 -14.29
C GLY A 7 -18.64 1.89 -13.36
N THR A 8 -19.84 1.72 -12.78
CA THR A 8 -20.40 2.69 -11.83
C THR A 8 -19.53 2.81 -10.57
N ILE A 9 -19.02 1.69 -10.05
CA ILE A 9 -18.12 1.70 -8.88
C ILE A 9 -16.79 2.40 -9.20
N LEU A 10 -16.20 2.13 -10.36
CA LEU A 10 -14.98 2.80 -10.81
C LEU A 10 -15.18 4.30 -11.00
N ALA A 11 -16.30 4.70 -11.61
CA ALA A 11 -16.64 6.10 -11.80
C ALA A 11 -16.76 6.86 -10.46
N VAL A 12 -17.35 6.23 -9.44
CA VAL A 12 -17.40 6.82 -8.09
C VAL A 12 -16.00 7.00 -7.50
N PHE A 13 -15.11 6.03 -7.65
CA PHE A 13 -13.72 6.19 -7.18
C PHE A 13 -12.98 7.30 -7.92
N GLU A 14 -13.13 7.39 -9.24
CA GLU A 14 -12.55 8.47 -10.03
C GLU A 14 -13.08 9.84 -9.63
N GLU A 15 -14.36 9.97 -9.30
CA GLU A 15 -14.95 11.21 -8.81
C GLU A 15 -14.46 11.56 -7.39
N MET A 16 -14.40 10.57 -6.48
CA MET A 16 -13.98 10.79 -5.09
C MET A 16 -12.50 11.15 -4.94
N PHE A 17 -11.61 10.48 -5.67
CA PHE A 17 -10.16 10.69 -5.59
C PHE A 17 -9.64 11.68 -6.64
N GLY A 18 -10.43 11.96 -7.68
CA GLY A 18 -9.97 12.57 -8.92
C GLY A 18 -9.31 11.53 -9.83
N ALA A 19 -9.64 11.55 -11.12
CA ALA A 19 -9.14 10.57 -12.11
C ALA A 19 -7.60 10.46 -12.11
N GLY A 20 -6.89 11.59 -12.00
CA GLY A 20 -5.42 11.59 -11.98
C GLY A 20 -4.82 10.85 -10.79
N LEU A 21 -5.29 11.12 -9.57
CA LEU A 21 -4.77 10.46 -8.36
C LEU A 21 -5.18 8.99 -8.32
N PHE A 22 -6.42 8.67 -8.68
CA PHE A 22 -6.93 7.30 -8.70
C PHE A 22 -6.08 6.41 -9.62
N TRP A 23 -5.91 6.81 -10.88
CA TRP A 23 -5.13 6.03 -11.83
C TRP A 23 -3.64 5.99 -11.47
N ALA A 24 -3.08 7.06 -10.89
CA ALA A 24 -1.71 7.03 -10.39
C ALA A 24 -1.53 5.97 -9.28
N MET A 25 -2.46 5.87 -8.32
CA MET A 25 -2.42 4.83 -7.29
C MET A 25 -2.55 3.42 -7.89
N VAL A 26 -3.43 3.23 -8.88
CA VAL A 26 -3.59 1.95 -9.59
C VAL A 26 -2.29 1.54 -10.28
N VAL A 27 -1.64 2.48 -10.99
CA VAL A 27 -0.35 2.23 -11.66
C VAL A 27 0.75 1.92 -10.64
N VAL A 28 0.85 2.68 -9.55
CA VAL A 28 1.83 2.41 -8.49
C VAL A 28 1.62 1.02 -7.89
N ALA A 29 0.38 0.65 -7.57
CA ALA A 29 0.05 -0.67 -7.04
C ALA A 29 0.45 -1.77 -8.04
N ALA A 30 0.10 -1.63 -9.31
CA ALA A 30 0.46 -2.58 -10.36
C ALA A 30 1.99 -2.74 -10.51
N VAL A 31 2.74 -1.62 -10.50
CA VAL A 31 4.21 -1.63 -10.58
C VAL A 31 4.83 -2.36 -9.38
N ILE A 32 4.35 -2.09 -8.17
CA ILE A 32 4.85 -2.76 -6.95
C ILE A 32 4.54 -4.26 -7.00
N THR A 33 3.33 -4.65 -7.41
CA THR A 33 2.95 -6.06 -7.54
C THR A 33 3.79 -6.79 -8.57
N VAL A 34 3.99 -6.20 -9.76
CA VAL A 34 4.85 -6.79 -10.80
C VAL A 34 6.29 -6.88 -10.30
N GLY A 35 6.80 -5.84 -9.64
CA GLY A 35 8.14 -5.85 -9.04
C GLY A 35 8.31 -6.95 -8.00
N TYR A 36 7.29 -7.17 -7.16
CA TYR A 36 7.27 -8.25 -6.18
C TYR A 36 7.29 -9.64 -6.85
N ILE A 37 6.43 -9.87 -7.85
CA ILE A 37 6.41 -11.13 -8.61
C ILE A 37 7.75 -11.38 -9.29
N TYR A 38 8.33 -10.36 -9.92
CA TYR A 38 9.64 -10.45 -10.57
C TYR A 38 10.73 -10.84 -9.57
N VAL A 39 10.78 -10.19 -8.40
CA VAL A 39 11.73 -10.51 -7.33
C VAL A 39 11.55 -11.95 -6.84
N LEU A 40 10.30 -12.38 -6.64
CA LEU A 40 9.99 -13.74 -6.19
C LEU A 40 10.51 -14.80 -7.17
N ILE A 41 10.33 -14.59 -8.47
CA ILE A 41 10.80 -15.50 -9.52
C ILE A 41 12.33 -15.46 -9.66
N ARG A 42 12.94 -14.26 -9.57
CA ARG A 42 14.39 -14.04 -9.73
C ARG A 42 15.20 -14.61 -8.57
N ASP A 43 14.83 -14.28 -7.35
CA ASP A 43 15.66 -14.57 -6.19
C ASP A 43 15.47 -16.02 -5.74
N ARG A 44 14.26 -16.62 -5.90
CA ARG A 44 13.86 -17.97 -5.45
C ARG A 44 14.15 -18.27 -3.96
N GLU A 45 14.66 -17.30 -3.20
CA GLU A 45 15.04 -17.39 -1.80
C GLU A 45 14.68 -16.10 -1.09
N MET A 46 13.98 -16.22 0.04
CA MET A 46 13.59 -15.10 0.89
C MET A 46 14.70 -14.84 1.93
N SER A 47 15.53 -13.83 1.70
CA SER A 47 16.56 -13.42 2.69
C SER A 47 15.90 -12.85 3.95
N MET A 48 16.18 -13.48 5.10
CA MET A 48 15.65 -13.08 6.41
C MET A 48 16.08 -11.65 6.81
N ARG A 49 17.31 -11.22 6.47
CA ARG A 49 17.79 -9.85 6.75
C ARG A 49 16.98 -8.78 6.02
N LYS A 50 16.66 -9.01 4.74
CA LYS A 50 15.82 -8.09 3.95
C LYS A 50 14.40 -8.04 4.51
N PHE A 51 13.87 -9.19 4.92
CA PHE A 51 12.55 -9.28 5.54
C PHE A 51 12.47 -8.53 6.87
N LEU A 52 13.48 -8.66 7.75
CA LEU A 52 13.52 -7.93 9.03
C LEU A 52 13.57 -6.40 8.83
N LEU A 53 14.36 -5.92 7.86
CA LEU A 53 14.41 -4.48 7.55
C LEU A 53 13.07 -3.98 6.98
N ALA A 54 12.41 -4.79 6.15
CA ALA A 54 11.08 -4.47 5.67
C ALA A 54 10.06 -4.41 6.83
N GLN A 55 10.17 -5.32 7.81
CA GLN A 55 9.30 -5.33 8.98
C GLN A 55 9.53 -4.11 9.88
N LEU A 56 10.78 -3.69 10.06
CA LEU A 56 11.11 -2.47 10.82
C LEU A 56 10.54 -1.19 10.17
N SER A 57 10.34 -1.22 8.85
CA SER A 57 9.77 -0.11 8.08
C SER A 57 8.23 -0.05 8.11
N MET A 58 7.56 -1.10 8.60
CA MET A 58 6.09 -1.19 8.65
C MET A 58 5.39 0.01 9.30
N PRO A 59 5.85 0.54 10.46
CA PRO A 59 5.18 1.68 11.09
C PRO A 59 5.15 2.92 10.20
N ILE A 60 6.21 3.14 9.41
CA ILE A 60 6.30 4.28 8.49
C ILE A 60 5.20 4.18 7.42
N GLY A 61 5.03 2.98 6.84
CA GLY A 61 3.97 2.71 5.87
C GLY A 61 2.57 2.90 6.43
N GLY A 62 2.32 2.41 7.64
CA GLY A 62 1.03 2.54 8.30
C GLY A 62 0.67 4.01 8.60
N ILE A 63 1.61 4.78 9.14
CA ILE A 63 1.42 6.22 9.40
C ILE A 63 1.17 6.97 8.08
N ALA A 64 1.98 6.69 7.05
CA ALA A 64 1.84 7.34 5.75
C ALA A 64 0.48 7.05 5.09
N ALA A 65 -0.02 5.81 5.20
CA ALA A 65 -1.33 5.44 4.67
C ALA A 65 -2.48 6.16 5.39
N VAL A 66 -2.45 6.19 6.73
CA VAL A 66 -3.46 6.92 7.51
C VAL A 66 -3.43 8.41 7.17
N TRP A 67 -2.24 9.01 7.14
CA TRP A 67 -2.08 10.41 6.79
C TRP A 67 -2.57 10.72 5.37
N PHE A 68 -2.25 9.86 4.40
CA PHE A 68 -2.69 9.99 3.02
C PHE A 68 -4.21 9.97 2.91
N VAL A 69 -4.88 9.01 3.55
CA VAL A 69 -6.36 8.93 3.53
C VAL A 69 -6.97 10.19 4.13
N LEU A 70 -6.50 10.62 5.31
CA LEU A 70 -7.01 11.84 5.97
C LEU A 70 -6.82 13.09 5.10
N TRP A 71 -5.69 13.17 4.40
CA TRP A 71 -5.40 14.28 3.49
C TRP A 71 -6.34 14.28 2.29
N VAL A 72 -6.55 13.14 1.63
CA VAL A 72 -7.44 13.02 0.47
C VAL A 72 -8.89 13.31 0.85
N THR A 73 -9.36 12.75 1.96
CA THR A 73 -10.76 12.92 2.40
C THR A 73 -11.02 14.26 3.10
N ARG A 74 -9.98 15.10 3.28
CA ARG A 74 -10.02 16.33 4.08
C ARG A 74 -10.65 16.11 5.46
N SER A 75 -10.41 14.96 6.06
CA SER A 75 -10.97 14.57 7.35
C SER A 75 -10.04 15.00 8.49
N GLY A 76 -10.60 15.65 9.51
CA GLY A 76 -9.89 15.93 10.75
C GLY A 76 -10.04 14.76 11.74
N LEU A 77 -8.92 14.33 12.35
CA LEU A 77 -8.93 13.31 13.42
C LEU A 77 -9.89 13.66 14.57
N GLN A 78 -10.13 14.96 14.80
CA GLN A 78 -11.06 15.48 15.80
C GLN A 78 -12.54 15.15 15.56
N HIS A 79 -12.90 14.73 14.33
CA HIS A 79 -14.27 14.31 13.99
C HIS A 79 -14.44 12.78 14.02
N MET A 80 -13.36 12.04 14.27
CA MET A 80 -13.32 10.58 14.32
C MET A 80 -13.37 10.13 15.78
N GLY A 81 -14.57 9.83 16.27
CA GLY A 81 -14.81 9.47 17.67
C GLY A 81 -15.52 8.13 17.86
N GLY A 82 -15.94 7.48 16.77
CA GLY A 82 -16.69 6.23 16.81
C GLY A 82 -15.80 4.99 16.89
N PRO A 83 -16.29 3.86 17.44
CA PRO A 83 -15.58 2.57 17.39
C PRO A 83 -15.26 2.10 15.96
N ILE A 84 -16.12 2.43 14.99
CA ILE A 84 -15.92 2.09 13.57
C ILE A 84 -14.74 2.89 13.00
N ASP A 85 -14.58 4.15 13.39
CA ASP A 85 -13.47 4.99 12.93
C ASP A 85 -12.12 4.43 13.39
N ALA A 86 -12.06 3.96 14.65
CA ALA A 86 -10.88 3.31 15.19
C ALA A 86 -10.54 2.03 14.41
N LEU A 87 -11.55 1.22 14.08
CA LEU A 87 -11.36 0.00 13.28
C LEU A 87 -10.85 0.33 11.86
N LEU A 88 -11.41 1.36 11.23
CA LEU A 88 -10.99 1.81 9.90
C LEU A 88 -9.55 2.34 9.91
N ILE A 89 -9.17 3.15 10.89
CA ILE A 89 -7.79 3.63 11.05
C ILE A 89 -6.84 2.45 11.21
N LEU A 90 -7.20 1.47 12.06
CA LEU A 90 -6.37 0.28 12.27
C LEU A 90 -6.23 -0.54 10.98
N ALA A 91 -7.31 -0.70 10.22
CA ALA A 91 -7.31 -1.41 8.94
C ALA A 91 -6.42 -0.69 7.90
N ILE A 92 -6.55 0.63 7.77
CA ILE A 92 -5.73 1.46 6.88
C ILE A 92 -4.27 1.39 7.29
N PHE A 93 -3.98 1.53 8.58
CA PHE A 93 -2.63 1.41 9.12
C PHE A 93 -2.03 0.04 8.80
N GLY A 94 -2.77 -1.04 9.06
CA GLY A 94 -2.33 -2.41 8.78
C GLY A 94 -2.07 -2.65 7.30
N ALA A 95 -2.99 -2.24 6.43
CA ALA A 95 -2.84 -2.35 4.97
C ALA A 95 -1.64 -1.55 4.46
N GLY A 96 -1.47 -0.31 4.94
CA GLY A 96 -0.33 0.55 4.61
C GLY A 96 1.00 -0.01 5.09
N ALA A 97 1.05 -0.54 6.30
CA ALA A 97 2.24 -1.19 6.86
C ALA A 97 2.67 -2.41 6.04
N VAL A 98 1.73 -3.29 5.69
CA VAL A 98 2.00 -4.46 4.86
C VAL A 98 2.45 -4.06 3.46
N GLY A 99 1.75 -3.12 2.81
CA GLY A 99 2.10 -2.63 1.48
C GLY A 99 3.49 -2.00 1.43
N PHE A 100 3.84 -1.20 2.44
CA PHE A 100 5.17 -0.58 2.52
C PHE A 100 6.28 -1.59 2.79
N ALA A 101 6.03 -2.62 3.62
CA ALA A 101 6.99 -3.70 3.81
C ALA A 101 7.28 -4.42 2.48
N ILE A 102 6.25 -4.70 1.68
CA ILE A 102 6.42 -5.28 0.34
C ILE A 102 7.25 -4.34 -0.54
N LEU A 103 6.93 -3.05 -0.58
CA LEU A 103 7.68 -2.06 -1.35
C LEU A 103 9.16 -2.02 -0.96
N VAL A 104 9.46 -1.93 0.34
CA VAL A 104 10.83 -1.89 0.86
C VAL A 104 11.58 -3.19 0.52
N TYR A 105 10.93 -4.34 0.66
CA TYR A 105 11.51 -5.62 0.29
C TYR A 105 11.86 -5.67 -1.21
N VAL A 106 10.93 -5.25 -2.08
CA VAL A 106 11.14 -5.19 -3.54
C VAL A 106 12.28 -4.24 -3.87
N ALA A 107 12.28 -3.03 -3.32
CA ALA A 107 13.33 -2.05 -3.55
C ALA A 107 14.71 -2.58 -3.10
N GLN A 108 14.79 -3.21 -1.93
CA GLN A 108 16.03 -3.82 -1.44
C GLN A 108 16.51 -4.97 -2.32
N SER A 109 15.62 -5.84 -2.81
CA SER A 109 15.99 -6.93 -3.71
C SER A 109 16.48 -6.42 -5.07
N LEU A 110 15.80 -5.41 -5.64
CA LEU A 110 16.21 -4.82 -6.92
C LEU A 110 17.57 -4.14 -6.81
N VAL A 111 17.81 -3.32 -5.78
CA VAL A 111 19.05 -2.54 -5.61
C VAL A 111 20.25 -3.40 -5.22
N ARG A 112 20.10 -4.35 -4.28
CA ARG A 112 21.25 -5.15 -3.79
C ARG A 112 21.53 -6.41 -4.62
N GLY A 113 20.62 -6.82 -5.50
CA GLY A 113 20.74 -8.06 -6.29
C GLY A 113 20.91 -9.32 -5.43
N LYS A 114 21.07 -10.49 -6.09
CA LYS A 114 21.51 -11.73 -5.43
C LYS A 114 22.94 -11.55 -4.92
N LYS A 115 23.10 -10.96 -3.74
CA LYS A 115 24.30 -11.22 -2.95
C LYS A 115 24.13 -12.64 -2.41
N VAL A 116 24.83 -13.57 -3.04
CA VAL A 116 25.17 -14.86 -2.45
C VAL A 116 25.89 -14.51 -1.15
N GLU A 117 25.21 -14.65 -0.01
CA GLU A 117 25.88 -14.67 1.30
C GLU A 117 26.76 -15.93 1.28
N SER A 118 28.06 -15.73 1.05
CA SER A 118 29.11 -16.74 1.18
C SER A 118 29.44 -16.98 2.65
#